data_AF-A0A967VR54-F1
#
_entry.id   AF-A0A967VR54-F1
#
_cell.length_a   1.000
_cell.length_b   1.000
_cell.length_c   1.000
_cell.angle_alpha   90.00
_cell.angle_beta   90.00
_cell.angle_gamma   90.00
#
_symmetry.space_group_name_H-M   'P 1'
#
loop_
_entity.id
_entity.type
_entity.pdbx_description
1 polymer ?
#
loop_
_entity_poly.entity_id
_entity_poly.type
_entity_poly.pdbx_seq_one_letter_code
_entity_poly.pdbx_strand_id
1 'polypeptide(L)'
;AACGSEPTGRAAVEIRDSADVRIVENPATAEAGAWHLTDSPRVEIGGLEDDPNQQVYQVWDAVRLTDDRIVVVNGGTHELRFYDASGRFMQSAGR
;
A
#
# COMPACT_ATOMS: atom_id res chain seq x y z
N ALA A 1 41.50 22.53 33.54
CA ALA A 1 40.03 22.49 33.61
C ALA A 1 39.52 21.88 32.33
N ALA A 2 38.69 20.84 32.42
CA ALA A 2 38.05 20.18 31.29
C ALA A 2 36.54 20.17 31.56
N CYS A 3 35.75 20.62 30.58
CA CYS A 3 34.34 20.28 30.41
C CYS A 3 34.23 19.95 28.91
N GLY A 4 33.95 18.73 28.47
CA GLY A 4 32.90 17.84 28.95
C GLY A 4 31.74 17.99 27.96
N SER A 5 31.85 17.33 26.81
CA SER A 5 30.86 17.39 25.74
C SER A 5 29.79 16.32 25.94
N GLU A 6 28.54 16.74 26.10
CA GLU A 6 27.38 15.87 25.98
C GLU A 6 26.43 16.46 24.93
N PRO A 7 26.39 15.95 23.69
CA PRO A 7 25.30 16.25 22.78
C PRO A 7 24.13 15.33 23.14
N THR A 8 23.39 15.67 24.19
CA THR A 8 22.09 15.04 24.47
C THR A 8 21.00 16.00 24.03
N GLY A 9 20.62 15.91 22.77
CA GLY A 9 19.49 16.66 22.24
C GLY A 9 18.98 15.98 20.99
N ARG A 10 17.76 15.44 21.07
CA ARG A 10 16.94 15.13 19.90
C ARG A 10 17.08 16.29 18.93
N ALA A 11 17.56 16.03 17.71
CA ALA A 11 17.78 17.08 16.73
C ALA A 11 16.50 17.93 16.65
N ALA A 12 16.61 19.18 17.08
CA ALA A 12 15.45 20.03 17.26
C ALA A 12 14.96 20.45 15.88
N VAL A 13 13.64 20.60 15.72
CA VAL A 13 13.09 21.22 14.51
C VAL A 13 13.63 22.65 14.45
N GLU A 14 14.33 22.98 13.36
CA GLU A 14 14.87 24.31 13.14
C GLU A 14 13.95 25.11 12.22
N ILE A 15 13.68 26.36 12.57
CA ILE A 15 12.79 27.24 11.80
C ILE A 15 13.57 28.50 11.45
N ARG A 16 13.63 28.83 10.16
CA ARG A 16 14.21 30.09 9.66
C ARG A 16 13.27 30.75 8.66
N ASP A 17 13.26 32.08 8.66
CA ASP A 17 12.48 32.86 7.70
C ASP A 17 13.41 33.49 6.65
N SER A 18 12.96 33.54 5.40
CA SER A 18 13.68 34.16 4.29
C SER A 18 12.71 34.64 3.23
N ALA A 19 12.77 35.93 2.88
CA ALA A 19 11.99 36.52 1.79
C ALA A 19 10.50 36.12 1.80
N ASP A 20 9.82 36.36 2.93
CA ASP A 20 8.41 36.02 3.18
C ASP A 20 8.07 34.52 3.12
N VAL A 21 9.07 33.65 3.10
CA VAL A 21 8.93 32.20 3.20
C VAL A 21 9.46 31.70 4.54
N ARG A 22 8.67 30.84 5.18
CA ARG A 22 9.07 30.11 6.38
C ARG A 22 9.66 28.76 6.00
N ILE A 23 10.91 28.53 6.35
CA ILE A 23 11.62 27.27 6.15
C ILE A 23 11.65 26.51 7.48
N VAL A 24 11.19 25.26 7.45
CA VAL A 24 11.19 24.36 8.61
C VAL A 24 12.05 23.14 8.28
N GLU A 25 13.16 23.00 8.98
CA GLU A 25 14.05 21.84 8.88
C GLU A 25 13.70 20.85 10.00
N ASN A 26 13.28 19.65 9.58
CA ASN A 26 13.04 18.53 10.47
C ASN A 26 14.21 17.54 10.32
N PRO A 27 15.30 17.73 11.09
CA PRO A 27 16.40 16.76 11.05
C PRO A 27 15.83 15.40 11.42
N ALA A 28 16.03 14.40 10.56
CA ALA A 28 15.49 13.06 10.77
C ALA A 28 15.93 12.57 12.16
N THR A 29 14.97 12.46 13.08
CA THR A 29 15.23 11.92 14.42
C THR A 29 14.72 10.50 14.50
N ALA A 30 15.57 9.66 15.10
CA ALA A 30 15.44 8.25 15.41
C ALA A 30 15.79 7.30 14.25
N GLU A 31 16.78 6.45 14.50
CA GLU A 31 16.92 5.15 13.87
C GLU A 31 15.52 4.51 13.83
N ALA A 32 14.97 4.33 12.63
CA ALA A 32 13.67 3.68 12.48
C ALA A 32 13.76 2.27 13.08
N GLY A 33 12.84 1.93 13.99
CA GLY A 33 12.78 0.59 14.58
C GLY A 33 12.67 -0.50 13.51
N ALA A 34 13.11 -1.71 13.85
CA ALA A 34 13.06 -2.86 12.94
C ALA A 34 11.62 -3.17 12.48
N TRP A 35 11.44 -3.49 11.19
CA TRP A 35 10.15 -3.81 10.57
C TRP A 35 9.78 -5.29 10.76
N HIS A 36 8.48 -5.58 10.96
CA HIS A 36 7.97 -6.95 11.06
C HIS A 36 6.78 -7.19 10.14
N LEU A 37 6.87 -8.28 9.36
CA LEU A 37 5.79 -8.80 8.54
C LEU A 37 4.80 -9.58 9.41
N THR A 38 3.57 -9.62 8.92
CA THR A 38 2.52 -10.48 9.47
C THR A 38 2.67 -11.88 8.89
N ASP A 39 2.60 -12.91 9.74
CA ASP A 39 2.59 -14.32 9.32
C ASP A 39 1.29 -14.72 8.60
N SER A 40 0.37 -13.76 8.46
CA SER A 40 -0.94 -13.93 7.86
C SER A 40 -1.03 -13.22 6.51
N PRO A 41 -1.44 -13.93 5.45
CA PRO A 41 -1.28 -13.50 4.06
C PRO A 41 -2.30 -12.46 3.58
N ARG A 42 -2.00 -11.89 2.40
CA ARG A 42 -2.82 -10.90 1.67
C ARG A 42 -3.03 -11.34 0.21
N VAL A 43 -4.26 -11.20 -0.29
CA VAL A 43 -4.64 -11.37 -1.70
C VAL A 43 -4.92 -9.99 -2.29
N GLU A 44 -4.49 -9.71 -3.52
CA GLU A 44 -4.76 -8.43 -4.17
C GLU A 44 -5.11 -8.65 -5.64
N ILE A 45 -6.23 -8.08 -6.09
CA ILE A 45 -6.85 -8.32 -7.40
C ILE A 45 -7.12 -6.95 -8.03
N GLY A 46 -6.62 -6.71 -9.23
CA GLY A 46 -6.40 -5.36 -9.74
C GLY A 46 -5.01 -4.85 -9.36
N GLY A 47 -4.31 -4.23 -10.32
CA GLY A 47 -2.95 -3.70 -10.11
C GLY A 47 -1.88 -4.21 -11.10
N LEU A 48 -2.24 -5.00 -12.11
CA LEU A 48 -1.35 -5.32 -13.23
C LEU A 48 -1.89 -4.63 -14.48
N GLU A 49 -1.40 -3.42 -14.75
CA GLU A 49 -1.83 -2.58 -15.88
C GLU A 49 -1.62 -3.24 -17.25
N ASP A 50 -0.82 -4.31 -17.34
CA ASP A 50 -0.54 -5.01 -18.60
C ASP A 50 -1.33 -6.31 -18.81
N ASP A 51 -2.07 -6.83 -17.81
CA ASP A 51 -2.94 -8.00 -17.97
C ASP A 51 -4.42 -7.59 -17.92
N PRO A 52 -5.12 -7.56 -19.07
CA PRO A 52 -6.54 -7.24 -19.14
C PRO A 52 -7.42 -8.11 -18.25
N ASN A 53 -7.01 -9.35 -17.96
CA ASN A 53 -7.75 -10.28 -17.10
C ASN A 53 -7.61 -9.96 -15.60
N GLN A 54 -6.56 -9.24 -15.21
CA GLN A 54 -6.33 -8.73 -13.85
C GLN A 54 -6.86 -7.30 -13.68
N GLN A 55 -7.11 -6.57 -14.76
CA GLN A 55 -7.69 -5.23 -14.71
C GLN A 55 -9.18 -5.26 -14.39
N VAL A 56 -9.54 -4.80 -13.20
CA VAL A 56 -10.94 -4.66 -12.80
C VAL A 56 -11.33 -3.18 -12.82
N TYR A 57 -12.45 -2.87 -13.45
CA TYR A 57 -12.94 -1.49 -13.60
C TYR A 57 -14.45 -1.46 -13.37
N GLN A 58 -14.89 -0.47 -12.59
CA GLN A 58 -16.26 -0.41 -12.05
C GLN A 58 -16.64 -1.72 -11.34
N VAL A 59 -15.79 -2.16 -10.39
CA VAL A 59 -16.06 -3.35 -9.58
C VAL A 59 -17.33 -3.15 -8.76
N TRP A 60 -18.30 -4.04 -8.94
CA TRP A 60 -19.57 -3.96 -8.20
C TRP A 60 -19.59 -4.85 -6.96
N ASP A 61 -18.96 -6.02 -7.01
CA ASP A 61 -18.93 -6.95 -5.88
C ASP A 61 -17.78 -7.97 -6.01
N ALA A 62 -17.40 -8.61 -4.88
CA ALA A 62 -16.48 -9.74 -4.85
C ALA A 62 -16.83 -10.75 -3.74
N VAL A 63 -16.81 -12.05 -4.06
CA VAL A 63 -17.11 -13.14 -3.10
C VAL A 63 -16.05 -14.24 -3.14
N ARG A 64 -15.63 -14.71 -1.96
CA ARG A 64 -14.84 -15.94 -1.84
C ARG A 64 -15.78 -17.14 -1.68
N LEU A 65 -15.67 -18.11 -2.56
CA LEU A 65 -16.42 -19.35 -2.58
C LEU A 65 -15.88 -20.34 -1.54
N THR A 66 -16.68 -21.37 -1.23
CA THR A 66 -16.33 -22.39 -0.22
C THR A 66 -15.13 -23.25 -0.60
N ASP A 67 -14.72 -23.22 -1.86
CA ASP A 67 -13.53 -23.88 -2.39
C ASP A 67 -12.33 -22.92 -2.52
N ASP A 68 -12.38 -21.82 -1.78
CA ASP A 68 -11.40 -20.73 -1.71
C ASP A 68 -11.25 -19.86 -2.96
N ARG A 69 -11.94 -20.14 -4.06
CA ARG A 69 -11.94 -19.27 -5.25
C ARG A 69 -12.58 -17.92 -4.94
N ILE A 70 -12.19 -16.87 -5.66
CA ILE A 70 -12.74 -15.52 -5.53
C ILE A 70 -13.45 -15.17 -6.83
N VAL A 71 -14.67 -14.64 -6.76
CA VAL A 71 -15.42 -14.15 -7.92
C VAL A 71 -15.55 -12.65 -7.78
N VAL A 72 -15.22 -11.90 -8.83
CA VAL A 72 -15.36 -10.43 -8.89
C VAL A 72 -16.35 -10.08 -10.00
N VAL A 73 -17.31 -9.21 -9.71
CA VAL A 73 -18.22 -8.62 -10.69
C VAL A 73 -17.52 -7.42 -11.33
N ASN A 74 -17.04 -7.59 -12.56
CA ASN A 74 -16.39 -6.53 -13.32
C ASN A 74 -17.45 -5.77 -14.13
N GLY A 75 -18.03 -4.73 -13.53
CA GLY A 75 -19.16 -3.99 -14.09
C GLY A 75 -18.82 -3.27 -15.40
N GLY A 76 -17.58 -2.80 -15.56
CA GLY A 76 -17.16 -2.07 -16.75
C GLY A 76 -17.27 -2.86 -18.06
N THR A 77 -17.19 -4.19 -17.98
CA THR A 77 -17.28 -5.10 -19.14
C THR A 77 -18.47 -6.07 -19.06
N HIS A 78 -19.28 -6.00 -18.01
CA HIS A 78 -20.42 -6.90 -17.76
C HIS A 78 -20.03 -8.39 -17.70
N GLU A 79 -18.95 -8.69 -16.98
CA GLU A 79 -18.49 -10.07 -16.78
C GLU A 79 -18.25 -10.39 -15.29
N LEU A 80 -18.47 -11.66 -14.94
CA LEU A 80 -17.96 -12.26 -13.71
C LEU A 80 -16.56 -12.78 -13.98
N ARG A 81 -15.60 -12.44 -13.11
CA ARG A 81 -14.24 -12.95 -13.17
C ARG A 81 -13.95 -13.86 -12.00
N PHE A 82 -13.46 -15.05 -12.28
CA PHE A 82 -13.12 -16.05 -11.28
C PHE A 82 -11.62 -16.04 -11.09
N TYR A 83 -11.20 -16.10 -9.83
CA TYR A 83 -9.84 -16.15 -9.37
C TYR A 83 -9.69 -17.31 -8.40
N ASP A 84 -8.48 -17.85 -8.26
CA ASP A 84 -8.21 -18.82 -7.21
C ASP A 84 -7.98 -18.14 -5.85
N ALA A 85 -7.68 -18.93 -4.82
CA ALA A 85 -7.42 -18.48 -3.45
C ALA A 85 -6.25 -17.48 -3.33
N SER A 86 -5.37 -17.44 -4.33
CA SER A 86 -4.24 -16.52 -4.40
C SER A 86 -4.55 -15.24 -5.18
N GLY A 87 -5.75 -15.10 -5.73
CA GLY A 87 -6.14 -13.95 -6.55
C GLY A 87 -5.72 -14.06 -8.01
N ARG A 88 -5.38 -15.26 -8.52
CA ARG A 88 -5.04 -15.45 -9.94
C ARG A 88 -6.27 -15.73 -10.78
N PHE A 89 -6.42 -15.00 -11.88
CA PHE A 89 -7.53 -15.18 -12.80
C PHE A 89 -7.58 -16.60 -13.37
N MET A 90 -8.78 -17.17 -13.40
CA MET A 90 -9.07 -18.51 -13.89
C MET A 90 -9.89 -18.45 -15.16
N GLN A 91 -10.98 -17.68 -15.15
CA GLN A 91 -11.93 -17.59 -16.25
C GLN A 91 -12.89 -16.42 -16.04
N SER A 92 -13.58 -16.02 -17.10
CA SER A 92 -14.72 -15.11 -17.01
C SER A 92 -15.99 -15.74 -17.57
N ALA A 93 -17.12 -15.23 -17.11
CA ALA A 93 -18.45 -15.58 -17.60
C ALA A 93 -19.27 -14.30 -17.74
N GLY A 94 -19.83 -14.06 -18.92
CA GLY A 94 -20.42 -12.78 -19.29
C GLY A 94 -20.50 -12.66 -20.80
N ARG A 95 -20.65 -11.45 -21.31
CA ARG A 95 -20.71 -11.21 -22.76
C ARG A 95 -19.36 -11.32 -23.44
#